data_AF-A0A2M8ND70-F1
#
_entry.id   AF-A0A2M8ND70-F1
#
_cell.length_a   1.000
_cell.length_b   1.000
_cell.length_c   1.000
_cell.angle_alpha   90.00
_cell.angle_beta   90.00
_cell.angle_gamma   90.00
#
_symmetry.space_group_name_H-M   'P 1'
#
loop_
_entity.id
_entity.type
_entity.pdbx_description
1 polymer ?
#
loop_
_entity_poly.entity_id
_entity_poly.type
_entity_poly.pdbx_seq_one_letter_code
_entity_poly.pdbx_strand_id
1 'polypeptide(L)'
;MEREPYSWRSCLVVILLMPFGVLILGLVFYTAVHFTCRYDFNTWVIDYPNAEVVEEDYSWLMPYSVGETVRVLYTPDRAATVRSWYNSQYRQLEIDGYTRNNSAARVSWRVVDAQDGEGSLIYIFCSCASRMALW
;
A
#
# COMPACT_ATOMS: atom_id res chain seq x y z
N MET A 1 11.71 56.11 8.03
CA MET A 1 11.41 54.88 7.28
C MET A 1 9.97 54.96 6.81
N GLU A 2 9.76 55.49 5.62
CA GLU A 2 8.44 55.51 4.97
C GLU A 2 8.22 54.12 4.36
N ARG A 3 7.08 53.47 4.66
CA ARG A 3 6.73 52.17 4.07
C ARG A 3 6.15 52.41 2.69
N GLU A 4 6.77 51.87 1.64
CA GLU A 4 6.17 51.91 0.30
C GLU A 4 4.80 51.21 0.31
N PRO A 5 3.77 51.80 -0.33
CA PRO A 5 2.45 51.18 -0.42
C PRO A 5 2.55 49.87 -1.22
N TYR A 6 2.04 48.79 -0.64
CA TYR A 6 1.98 47.48 -1.31
C TYR A 6 1.32 47.62 -2.69
N SER A 7 2.09 47.34 -3.75
CA SER A 7 1.57 47.32 -5.12
C SER A 7 0.59 46.15 -5.29
N TRP A 8 -0.57 46.42 -5.89
CA TRP A 8 -1.62 45.41 -6.11
C TRP A 8 -1.10 44.16 -6.86
N ARG A 9 -0.07 44.33 -7.70
CA ARG A 9 0.62 43.25 -8.40
C ARG A 9 1.31 42.29 -7.42
N SER A 10 1.93 42.81 -6.38
CA SER A 10 2.57 42.01 -5.33
C SER A 10 1.55 41.20 -4.53
N CYS A 11 0.39 41.77 -4.24
CA CYS A 11 -0.69 41.06 -3.56
C CYS A 11 -1.21 39.87 -4.40
N LEU A 12 -1.45 40.07 -5.71
CA LEU A 12 -1.91 38.98 -6.57
C LEU A 12 -0.90 37.83 -6.67
N VAL A 13 0.40 38.14 -6.78
CA VAL A 13 1.45 37.11 -6.85
C VAL A 13 1.45 36.26 -5.57
N VAL A 14 1.37 36.88 -4.40
CA VAL A 14 1.33 36.14 -3.12
C VAL A 14 0.09 35.27 -3.02
N ILE A 15 -1.08 35.79 -3.42
CA ILE A 15 -2.35 35.04 -3.41
C ILE A 15 -2.28 33.81 -4.33
N LEU A 16 -1.62 33.91 -5.49
CA LEU A 16 -1.47 32.78 -6.41
C LEU A 16 -0.38 31.78 -5.97
N LEU A 17 0.69 32.26 -5.33
CA LEU A 17 1.76 31.40 -4.84
C LEU A 17 1.34 30.57 -3.63
N MET A 18 0.45 31.09 -2.77
CA MET A 18 -0.02 30.39 -1.59
C MET A 18 -0.66 29.01 -1.88
N PRO A 19 -1.68 28.86 -2.75
CA PRO A 19 -2.25 27.56 -3.06
C PRO A 19 -1.24 26.64 -3.73
N PHE A 20 -0.34 27.18 -4.56
CA PHE A 20 0.71 26.39 -5.18
C PHE A 20 1.68 25.80 -4.15
N GLY A 21 2.07 26.59 -3.14
CA GLY A 21 2.87 26.11 -2.02
C GLY A 21 2.18 24.98 -1.23
N VAL A 22 0.87 25.13 -0.97
CA VAL A 22 0.08 24.07 -0.29
C VAL A 22 0.01 22.79 -1.14
N LEU A 23 -0.19 22.91 -2.46
CA LEU A 23 -0.21 21.76 -3.37
C LEU A 23 1.14 21.04 -3.41
N ILE A 24 2.26 21.78 -3.44
CA ILE A 24 3.60 21.19 -3.38
C ILE A 24 3.81 20.45 -2.07
N LEU A 25 3.46 21.06 -0.93
CA LEU A 25 3.59 20.40 0.38
C LEU A 25 2.73 19.14 0.46
N GLY A 26 1.50 19.19 -0.06
CA GLY A 26 0.61 18.03 -0.16
C GLY A 26 1.21 16.91 -1.03
N LEU A 27 1.81 17.25 -2.17
CA LEU A 27 2.47 16.29 -3.05
C LEU A 27 3.70 15.65 -2.38
N VAL A 28 4.54 16.45 -1.72
CA VAL A 28 5.72 15.93 -0.97
C VAL A 28 5.27 14.99 0.15
N PHE A 29 4.23 15.37 0.90
CA PHE A 29 3.67 14.51 1.93
C PHE A 29 3.11 13.20 1.36
N TYR A 30 2.29 13.29 0.30
CA TYR A 30 1.71 12.12 -0.36
C TYR A 30 2.79 11.16 -0.88
N THR A 31 3.82 11.69 -1.56
CA THR A 31 4.91 10.87 -2.09
C THR A 31 5.70 10.18 -0.98
N ALA A 32 5.96 10.86 0.14
CA ALA A 32 6.59 10.25 1.30
C ALA A 32 5.78 9.05 1.83
N VAL A 33 4.47 9.24 2.04
CA VAL A 33 3.58 8.15 2.50
C VAL A 33 3.53 7.02 1.47
N HIS A 34 3.45 7.34 0.18
CA HIS A 34 3.46 6.35 -0.90
C HIS A 34 4.70 5.46 -0.86
N PHE A 35 5.90 6.04 -0.73
CA PHE A 35 7.14 5.27 -0.66
C PHE A 35 7.21 4.41 0.60
N THR A 36 6.78 4.91 1.76
CA THR A 36 6.71 4.12 2.99
C THR A 36 5.76 2.93 2.85
N CYS A 37 4.54 3.15 2.33
CA CYS A 37 3.59 2.07 2.08
C CYS A 37 4.17 1.01 1.14
N ARG A 38 4.77 1.44 0.02
CA ARG A 38 5.33 0.53 -0.98
C ARG A 38 6.50 -0.28 -0.44
N TYR A 39 7.37 0.36 0.35
CA TYR A 39 8.47 -0.34 1.04
C TYR A 39 7.92 -1.44 1.95
N ASP A 40 6.94 -1.12 2.80
CA ASP A 40 6.36 -2.09 3.72
C ASP A 40 5.64 -3.23 2.97
N PHE A 41 4.90 -2.94 1.90
CA PHE A 41 4.27 -3.98 1.11
C PHE A 41 5.29 -4.90 0.44
N ASN A 42 6.39 -4.37 -0.10
CA ASN A 42 7.45 -5.21 -0.67
C ASN A 42 8.09 -6.15 0.37
N THR A 43 8.06 -5.79 1.66
CA THR A 43 8.54 -6.66 2.73
C THR A 43 7.51 -7.72 3.12
N TRP A 44 6.24 -7.35 3.25
CA TRP A 44 5.22 -8.22 3.86
C TRP A 44 4.32 -8.97 2.88
N VAL A 45 4.28 -8.55 1.62
CA VAL A 45 3.55 -9.22 0.54
C VAL A 45 4.52 -10.18 -0.15
N ILE A 46 4.39 -11.46 0.18
CA ILE A 46 5.20 -12.52 -0.41
C ILE A 46 4.27 -13.36 -1.29
N ASP A 47 4.53 -13.36 -2.58
CA ASP A 47 3.77 -14.18 -3.52
C ASP A 47 4.14 -15.65 -3.33
N TYR A 48 3.13 -16.52 -3.27
CA TYR A 48 3.34 -17.96 -3.17
C TYR A 48 4.00 -18.47 -4.47
N PRO A 49 5.02 -19.35 -4.39
CA PRO A 49 5.71 -19.84 -5.58
C PRO A 49 4.76 -20.58 -6.52
N ASN A 50 4.90 -20.32 -7.82
CA ASN A 50 4.06 -20.90 -8.88
C ASN A 50 2.56 -20.58 -8.75
N ALA A 51 2.19 -19.58 -7.97
CA ALA A 51 0.83 -19.08 -7.96
C ALA A 51 0.60 -18.11 -9.13
N GLU A 52 -0.58 -18.17 -9.73
CA GLU A 52 -1.01 -17.30 -10.81
C GLU A 52 -1.94 -16.21 -10.26
N VAL A 53 -1.79 -14.98 -10.72
CA VAL A 53 -2.69 -13.89 -10.34
C VAL A 53 -4.02 -14.08 -11.07
N VAL A 54 -5.08 -14.32 -10.32
CA VAL A 54 -6.44 -14.46 -10.85
C VAL A 54 -7.13 -13.10 -10.93
N GLU A 55 -6.97 -12.31 -9.86
CA GLU A 55 -7.66 -11.03 -9.69
C GLU A 55 -6.77 -10.09 -8.88
N GLU A 56 -6.74 -8.81 -9.26
CA GLU A 56 -6.05 -7.76 -8.53
C GLU A 56 -6.90 -6.49 -8.57
N ASP A 57 -7.55 -6.20 -7.45
CA ASP A 57 -8.32 -5.00 -7.24
C ASP A 57 -7.58 -4.05 -6.32
N TYR A 58 -7.66 -2.76 -6.60
CA TYR A 58 -7.10 -1.74 -5.74
C TYR A 58 -7.92 -0.46 -5.84
N SER A 59 -7.88 0.32 -4.77
CA SER A 59 -8.77 1.46 -4.63
C SER A 59 -8.22 2.81 -5.06
N TRP A 60 -6.92 2.86 -5.32
CA TRP A 60 -6.23 4.10 -5.62
C TRP A 60 -5.47 4.03 -6.93
N LEU A 61 -4.52 4.94 -7.15
CA LEU A 61 -3.83 5.05 -8.43
C LEU A 61 -3.02 3.80 -8.83
N MET A 62 -2.52 3.02 -7.86
CA MET A 62 -1.66 1.87 -8.09
C MET A 62 -1.81 0.80 -7.00
N PRO A 63 -1.60 -0.49 -7.30
CA PRO A 63 -1.58 -1.54 -6.30
C PRO A 63 -0.39 -1.38 -5.33
N TYR A 64 -0.52 -1.91 -4.11
CA TYR A 64 0.51 -1.87 -3.07
C TYR A 64 1.02 -0.45 -2.77
N SER A 65 0.08 0.48 -2.71
CA SER A 65 0.36 1.88 -2.43
C SER A 65 -0.57 2.43 -1.35
N VAL A 66 -0.81 3.74 -1.33
CA VAL A 66 -1.83 4.33 -0.46
C VAL A 66 -3.20 3.79 -0.88
N GLY A 67 -4.00 3.36 0.08
CA GLY A 67 -5.32 2.78 -0.15
C GLY A 67 -5.39 1.31 0.26
N GLU A 68 -6.22 0.57 -0.46
CA GLU A 68 -6.44 -0.87 -0.27
C GLU A 68 -6.13 -1.61 -1.57
N THR A 69 -5.59 -2.82 -1.43
CA THR A 69 -5.33 -3.73 -2.55
C THR A 69 -5.75 -5.13 -2.12
N VAL A 70 -6.55 -5.80 -2.95
CA VAL A 70 -6.92 -7.20 -2.80
C VAL A 70 -6.36 -7.94 -3.99
N ARG A 71 -5.45 -8.87 -3.75
CA ARG A 71 -4.92 -9.77 -4.78
C ARG A 71 -5.39 -11.17 -4.50
N VAL A 72 -5.94 -11.83 -5.50
CA VAL A 72 -6.33 -13.25 -5.46
C VAL A 72 -5.36 -14.03 -6.33
N LEU A 73 -4.68 -14.99 -5.73
CA LEU A 73 -3.79 -15.92 -6.43
C LEU A 73 -4.42 -17.32 -6.46
N TYR A 74 -4.15 -18.08 -7.52
CA TYR A 74 -4.46 -19.49 -7.62
C TYR A 74 -3.19 -20.33 -7.61
N THR A 75 -3.21 -21.48 -6.96
CA THR A 75 -2.15 -22.48 -7.01
C THR A 75 -2.74 -23.89 -7.02
N PRO A 76 -2.14 -24.87 -7.72
CA PRO A 76 -2.57 -26.26 -7.66
C PRO A 76 -2.29 -26.93 -6.31
N ASP A 77 -1.53 -26.28 -5.42
CA ASP A 77 -1.22 -26.82 -4.10
C ASP A 77 -2.41 -26.74 -3.15
N ARG A 78 -2.50 -27.71 -2.24
CA ARG A 78 -3.56 -27.77 -1.21
C ARG A 78 -3.42 -26.62 -0.23
N ALA A 79 -4.56 -26.11 0.27
CA ALA A 79 -4.58 -24.98 1.20
C ALA A 79 -3.73 -25.19 2.46
N ALA A 80 -3.63 -26.43 2.98
CA ALA A 80 -2.80 -26.74 4.13
C ALA A 80 -1.29 -26.50 3.87
N THR A 81 -0.79 -26.86 2.68
CA THR A 81 0.60 -26.63 2.26
C THR A 81 0.88 -25.14 2.17
N VAL A 82 0.00 -24.40 1.51
CA VAL A 82 0.12 -22.95 1.32
C VAL A 82 0.11 -22.21 2.65
N ARG A 83 -0.80 -22.56 3.58
CA ARG A 83 -0.83 -21.98 4.94
C ARG A 83 0.48 -22.25 5.69
N SER A 84 1.00 -23.47 5.62
CA SER A 84 2.26 -23.84 6.27
C SER A 84 3.43 -23.03 5.71
N TRP A 85 3.45 -22.80 4.40
CA TRP A 85 4.48 -21.99 3.75
C TRP A 85 4.40 -20.52 4.17
N TYR A 86 3.22 -19.89 4.15
CA TYR A 86 3.11 -18.50 4.60
C TYR A 86 3.54 -18.34 6.04
N ASN A 87 3.10 -19.25 6.93
CA ASN A 87 3.52 -19.23 8.33
C ASN A 87 5.04 -19.33 8.49
N SER A 88 5.73 -20.12 7.65
CA SER A 88 7.18 -20.21 7.70
C SER A 88 7.86 -18.93 7.20
N GLN A 89 7.35 -18.31 6.13
CA GLN A 89 7.88 -17.05 5.62
C GLN A 89 7.72 -15.89 6.63
N TYR A 90 6.54 -15.74 7.22
CA TYR A 90 6.31 -14.70 8.23
C TYR A 90 7.16 -14.93 9.48
N ARG A 91 7.35 -16.18 9.90
CA ARG A 91 8.27 -16.50 11.00
C ARG A 91 9.72 -16.16 10.66
N GLN A 92 10.15 -16.36 9.41
CA GLN A 92 11.49 -15.98 8.98
C GLN A 92 11.68 -14.45 9.05
N LEU A 93 10.70 -13.67 8.57
CA LEU A 93 10.73 -12.21 8.70
C LEU A 93 10.84 -11.75 10.16
N GLU A 94 10.11 -12.39 11.08
CA GLU A 94 10.22 -12.09 12.51
C GLU A 94 11.61 -12.41 13.07
N ILE A 95 12.23 -13.52 12.64
CA ILE A 95 13.61 -13.89 13.02
C ILE A 95 14.62 -12.87 12.46
N ASP A 96 14.38 -12.35 11.26
CA ASP A 96 15.22 -11.34 10.61
C ASP A 96 15.04 -9.93 11.21
N GLY A 97 14.17 -9.78 12.22
CA GLY A 97 13.96 -8.55 12.98
C GLY A 97 12.85 -7.64 12.44
N TYR A 98 12.11 -8.08 11.43
CA TYR A 98 10.95 -7.35 10.93
C TYR A 98 9.77 -7.52 11.90
N THR A 99 9.16 -6.41 12.30
CA THR A 99 8.01 -6.43 13.21
C THR A 99 6.80 -5.76 12.57
N ARG A 100 5.67 -6.46 12.55
CA ARG A 100 4.44 -5.99 11.91
C ARG A 100 3.80 -4.79 12.62
N ASN A 101 4.08 -4.62 13.92
CA ASN A 101 3.52 -3.53 14.72
C ASN A 101 4.10 -2.15 14.39
N ASN A 102 5.26 -2.08 13.73
CA ASN A 102 5.90 -0.82 13.35
C ASN A 102 5.71 -0.46 11.87
N SER A 103 4.88 -1.21 11.13
CA SER A 103 4.61 -0.96 9.72
C SER A 103 3.46 0.03 9.54
N ALA A 104 3.59 0.93 8.56
CA ALA A 104 2.51 1.80 8.09
C ALA A 104 1.47 1.02 7.27
N ALA A 105 1.88 -0.13 6.70
CA ALA A 105 1.01 -1.04 5.98
C ALA A 105 0.49 -2.18 6.86
N ARG A 106 -0.71 -2.66 6.54
CA ARG A 106 -1.30 -3.87 7.09
C ARG A 106 -1.56 -4.82 5.95
N VAL A 107 -0.83 -5.93 5.94
CA VAL A 107 -1.04 -7.06 5.03
C VAL A 107 -1.69 -8.18 5.81
N SER A 108 -2.73 -8.84 5.29
CA SER A 108 -3.28 -10.08 5.84
C SER A 108 -3.59 -11.03 4.69
N TRP A 109 -3.57 -12.33 4.96
CA TRP A 109 -3.82 -13.32 3.92
C TRP A 109 -4.80 -14.37 4.41
N ARG A 110 -5.53 -14.97 3.47
CA ARG A 110 -6.46 -16.08 3.72
C ARG A 110 -6.36 -17.07 2.58
N VAL A 111 -6.27 -18.35 2.91
CA VAL A 111 -6.26 -19.43 1.92
C VAL A 111 -7.56 -20.22 2.01
N VAL A 112 -8.21 -20.43 0.87
CA VAL A 112 -9.45 -21.19 0.72
C VAL A 112 -9.23 -22.26 -0.34
N ASP A 113 -9.78 -23.46 -0.17
CA ASP A 113 -9.73 -24.48 -1.22
C ASP A 113 -10.55 -24.04 -2.44
N ALA A 114 -10.08 -24.38 -3.65
CA ALA A 114 -10.78 -24.04 -4.88
C ALA A 114 -12.11 -24.81 -5.02
N GLN A 115 -13.09 -24.25 -5.75
CA GLN A 115 -14.45 -24.83 -5.81
C GLN A 115 -14.52 -26.18 -6.54
N ASP A 116 -13.58 -26.41 -7.46
CA ASP A 116 -13.39 -27.68 -8.17
C ASP A 116 -12.71 -28.76 -7.30
N GLY A 117 -12.22 -28.39 -6.11
CA GLY A 117 -11.48 -29.28 -5.21
C GLY A 117 -10.03 -29.51 -5.63
N GLU A 118 -9.55 -28.84 -6.67
CA GLU A 118 -8.16 -28.92 -7.14
C GLU A 118 -7.44 -27.60 -6.84
N GLY A 119 -6.48 -27.65 -5.91
CA GLY A 119 -5.70 -26.48 -5.54
C GLY A 119 -6.35 -25.54 -4.52
N SER A 120 -5.90 -24.30 -4.50
CA SER A 120 -6.37 -23.29 -3.55
C SER A 120 -6.27 -21.87 -4.08
N LEU A 121 -7.14 -21.02 -3.54
CA LEU A 121 -7.18 -19.58 -3.74
C LEU A 121 -6.57 -18.87 -2.52
N ILE A 122 -5.68 -17.92 -2.80
CA ILE A 122 -4.95 -17.13 -1.81
C ILE A 122 -5.42 -15.69 -1.94
N TYR A 123 -6.14 -15.22 -0.94
CA TYR A 123 -6.58 -13.83 -0.85
C TYR A 123 -5.57 -13.05 -0.02
N ILE A 124 -4.93 -12.05 -0.62
CA ILE A 124 -4.00 -11.15 0.03
C ILE A 124 -4.67 -9.78 0.13
N PHE A 125 -4.97 -9.36 1.36
CA PHE A 125 -5.55 -8.06 1.68
C PHE A 125 -4.47 -7.12 2.18
N CYS A 126 -4.31 -6.00 1.50
CA CYS A 126 -3.32 -4.98 1.78
C CYS A 126 -4.03 -3.65 2.05
N SER A 127 -3.64 -2.95 3.11
CA SER A 127 -4.13 -1.60 3.40
C SER A 127 -3.01 -0.73 3.94
N CYS A 128 -2.84 0.48 3.42
CA CYS A 128 -1.89 1.46 3.93
C CYS A 128 -2.47 2.86 3.79
N ALA A 129 -2.50 3.62 4.89
CA ALA A 129 -3.09 4.95 4.92
C ALA A 129 -4.48 5.00 4.24
N SER A 130 -5.31 3.94 4.36
CA SER A 130 -6.57 3.81 3.61
C SER A 130 -7.62 4.89 3.96
N ARG A 131 -7.45 5.57 5.11
CA ARG A 131 -8.25 6.75 5.49
C ARG A 131 -7.86 8.03 4.72
N MET A 132 -6.70 8.05 4.06
CA MET A 132 -6.27 9.17 3.22
C MET A 132 -6.67 9.00 1.76
N ALA A 133 -6.93 7.75 1.33
CA ALA A 133 -7.69 7.53 0.10
C ALA A 133 -9.08 8.11 0.35
N LEU A 134 -9.42 9.19 -0.35
CA LEU A 134 -10.73 9.82 -0.28
C LEU A 134 -11.66 8.96 -1.13
N TRP A 135 -12.51 8.18 -0.46
CA TRP A 135 -13.60 7.42 -1.06
C TRP A 135 -14.88 8.22 -0.99
#